data_AF-A0A1Y6LES4-F1
#
_entry.id   AF-A0A1Y6LES4-F1
#
_cell.length_a   1.000
_cell.length_b   1.000
_cell.length_c   1.000
_cell.angle_alpha   90.00
_cell.angle_beta   90.00
_cell.angle_gamma   90.00
#
_symmetry.space_group_name_H-M   'P 1'
#
loop_
_entity.id
_entity.type
_entity.pdbx_description
1 polymer ?
#
loop_
_entity_poly.entity_id
_entity_poly.type
_entity_poly.pdbx_seq_one_letter_code
_entity_poly.pdbx_strand_id
1 'polypeptide(L)'
;MSGLKDKILGKAGKALSQGSSLPATGPLKENDPHTGTVDLAKLQGKNIIVGVPGAFTPPCSSQVPGYVEKADAFKAKGVNGIYIVAVNDQFVVQAWKEKLGAKHENVHFLADDTGAFTEAAGMSFDASGLLGNNRSSRYVAVVESGKVTHVFKEDEAPSVTVTAADAVLGHL
;
A
#
# COMPACT_ATOMS: atom_id res chain seq x y z
N MET A 1 -19.82 -27.55 -9.81
CA MET A 1 -19.56 -26.79 -11.06
C MET A 1 -18.78 -25.51 -10.75
N SER A 2 -17.51 -25.59 -10.36
CA SER A 2 -16.66 -24.42 -10.05
C SER A 2 -15.86 -23.94 -11.27
N GLY A 3 -16.54 -23.83 -12.42
CA GLY A 3 -15.89 -23.97 -13.73
C GLY A 3 -15.58 -22.70 -14.54
N LEU A 4 -16.08 -21.52 -14.16
CA LEU A 4 -15.89 -20.31 -15.00
C LEU A 4 -15.81 -19.01 -14.20
N LYS A 5 -16.60 -18.87 -13.12
CA LYS A 5 -16.53 -17.71 -12.22
C LYS A 5 -15.16 -17.57 -11.55
N ASP A 6 -14.58 -18.68 -11.05
CA ASP A 6 -13.26 -18.69 -10.41
C ASP A 6 -12.07 -18.47 -11.37
N LYS A 7 -12.31 -18.55 -12.69
CA LYS A 7 -11.32 -18.27 -13.74
C LYS A 7 -11.41 -16.83 -14.27
N ILE A 8 -12.55 -16.17 -14.10
CA ILE A 8 -12.80 -14.80 -14.54
C ILE A 8 -12.62 -13.82 -13.37
N LEU A 9 -13.02 -14.22 -12.16
CA LEU A 9 -12.74 -13.56 -10.90
C LEU A 9 -11.56 -14.33 -10.31
N GLY A 10 -10.35 -13.79 -10.41
CA GLY A 10 -9.19 -14.39 -9.75
C GLY A 10 -9.56 -14.72 -8.30
N LYS A 11 -9.24 -15.93 -7.83
CA LYS A 11 -9.48 -16.36 -6.44
C LYS A 11 -9.22 -15.17 -5.51
N ALA A 12 -10.27 -14.65 -4.87
CA ALA A 12 -10.13 -13.62 -3.86
C ALA A 12 -9.08 -14.12 -2.85
N GLY A 13 -7.93 -13.44 -2.80
CA GLY A 13 -6.89 -13.76 -1.85
C GLY A 13 -7.47 -13.66 -0.44
N LYS A 14 -7.04 -14.53 0.47
CA LYS A 14 -7.37 -14.35 1.89
C LYS A 14 -6.80 -13.00 2.32
N ALA A 15 -7.62 -12.18 3.01
CA ALA A 15 -7.22 -10.84 3.44
C ALA A 15 -5.86 -10.86 4.16
N LEU A 16 -5.05 -9.81 3.97
CA LEU A 16 -3.75 -9.70 4.62
C LEU A 16 -3.92 -9.91 6.12
N SER A 17 -3.13 -10.85 6.64
CA SER A 17 -3.13 -11.24 8.04
C SER A 17 -1.75 -11.80 8.37
N GLN A 18 -1.39 -11.81 9.65
CA GLN A 18 -0.11 -12.38 10.06
C GLN A 18 0.06 -13.82 9.52
N GLY A 19 1.20 -14.08 8.89
CA GLY A 19 1.54 -15.34 8.22
C GLY A 19 1.08 -15.45 6.76
N SER A 20 0.21 -14.56 6.26
CA SER A 20 -0.20 -14.56 4.85
C SER A 20 0.96 -14.12 3.95
N SER A 21 0.93 -14.55 2.69
CA SER A 21 1.79 -13.97 1.65
C SER A 21 1.16 -12.71 1.08
N LEU A 22 1.97 -11.78 0.55
CA LEU A 22 1.46 -10.71 -0.28
C LEU A 22 0.83 -11.27 -1.57
N PRO A 23 -0.25 -10.65 -2.09
CA PRO A 23 -0.85 -11.06 -3.37
C PRO A 23 0.14 -10.96 -4.53
N ALA A 24 0.18 -12.01 -5.36
CA ALA A 24 0.94 -12.02 -6.61
C ALA A 24 0.07 -11.53 -7.78
N THR A 25 -0.36 -10.27 -7.73
CA THR A 25 -1.22 -9.64 -8.76
C THR A 25 -0.43 -9.09 -9.94
N GLY A 26 0.89 -9.24 -9.94
CA GLY A 26 1.78 -8.58 -10.87
C GLY A 26 2.27 -7.22 -10.35
N PRO A 27 3.06 -6.50 -11.15
CA PRO A 27 3.75 -5.32 -10.69
C PRO A 27 2.85 -4.07 -10.68
N LEU A 28 3.01 -3.23 -9.66
CA LEU A 28 2.38 -1.92 -9.54
C LEU A 28 3.24 -0.86 -10.23
N LYS A 29 2.63 0.21 -10.74
CA LYS A 29 3.36 1.28 -11.44
C LYS A 29 4.08 2.19 -10.46
N GLU A 30 5.29 2.65 -10.83
CA GLU A 30 6.10 3.58 -10.06
C GLU A 30 6.88 4.51 -11.00
N ASN A 31 6.84 5.82 -10.76
CA ASN A 31 7.45 6.91 -11.55
C ASN A 31 7.01 6.99 -13.03
N ASP A 32 7.09 5.90 -13.79
CA ASP A 32 6.73 5.80 -15.21
C ASP A 32 5.79 4.62 -15.48
N PRO A 33 4.63 4.82 -16.13
CA PRO A 33 3.61 3.79 -16.29
C PRO A 33 3.97 2.66 -17.28
N HIS A 34 5.04 2.80 -18.08
CA HIS A 34 5.44 1.80 -19.08
C HIS A 34 6.68 1.01 -18.66
N THR A 35 7.57 1.63 -17.87
CA THR A 35 8.92 1.10 -17.59
C THR A 35 9.23 1.02 -16.11
N GLY A 36 8.55 1.80 -15.26
CA GLY A 36 8.76 1.79 -13.82
C GLY A 36 7.67 0.99 -13.13
N THR A 37 8.02 -0.21 -12.65
CA THR A 37 7.07 -1.06 -11.93
C THR A 37 7.73 -1.82 -10.78
N VAL A 38 6.95 -2.11 -9.73
CA VAL A 38 7.40 -2.83 -8.53
C VAL A 38 6.46 -4.00 -8.25
N ASP A 39 7.01 -5.21 -8.20
CA ASP A 39 6.28 -6.42 -7.79
C ASP A 39 6.45 -6.65 -6.29
N LEU A 40 5.44 -6.23 -5.51
CA LEU A 40 5.46 -6.32 -4.05
C LEU A 40 5.66 -7.77 -3.54
N ALA A 41 5.18 -8.78 -4.27
CA ALA A 41 5.32 -10.18 -3.88
C ALA A 41 6.75 -10.72 -4.04
N LYS A 42 7.61 -10.03 -4.80
CA LYS A 42 9.01 -10.41 -5.04
C LYS A 42 10.01 -9.70 -4.14
N LEU A 43 9.55 -8.76 -3.31
CA LEU A 43 10.41 -8.03 -2.39
C LEU A 43 11.07 -8.97 -1.38
N GLN A 44 12.36 -8.73 -1.14
CA GLN A 44 13.18 -9.49 -0.20
C GLN A 44 13.40 -8.69 1.09
N GLY A 45 13.65 -9.42 2.20
CA GLY A 45 13.89 -8.82 3.51
C GLY A 45 12.66 -8.10 4.06
N LYS A 46 12.88 -7.23 5.06
CA LYS A 46 11.82 -6.53 5.77
C LYS A 46 11.38 -5.28 5.00
N ASN A 47 10.09 -5.10 4.75
CA ASN A 47 9.49 -4.00 4.01
C ASN A 47 8.20 -3.54 4.70
N ILE A 48 7.81 -2.29 4.46
CA ILE A 48 6.56 -1.69 4.97
C ILE A 48 5.66 -1.36 3.78
N ILE A 49 4.45 -1.91 3.75
CA ILE A 49 3.43 -1.57 2.73
C ILE A 49 2.38 -0.69 3.40
N VAL A 50 2.17 0.52 2.91
CA VAL A 50 1.21 1.49 3.44
C VAL A 50 0.09 1.67 2.43
N GLY A 51 -1.09 1.10 2.69
CA GLY A 51 -2.28 1.31 1.87
C GLY A 51 -3.03 2.56 2.30
N VAL A 52 -3.36 3.44 1.36
CA VAL A 52 -4.11 4.68 1.63
C VAL A 52 -5.36 4.82 0.75
N PRO A 53 -6.47 5.40 1.27
CA PRO A 53 -7.70 5.61 0.51
C PRO A 53 -7.57 6.39 -0.80
N GLY A 54 -6.71 7.42 -0.84
CA GLY A 54 -6.54 8.16 -2.08
C GLY A 54 -5.51 9.27 -1.99
N ALA A 55 -4.78 9.43 -3.08
CA ALA A 55 -3.88 10.56 -3.28
C ALA A 55 -4.65 11.89 -3.13
N PHE A 56 -3.96 12.92 -2.64
CA PHE A 56 -4.50 14.26 -2.36
C PHE A 56 -5.60 14.39 -1.30
N THR A 57 -6.13 13.29 -0.75
CA THR A 57 -7.09 13.39 0.36
C THR A 57 -6.40 13.88 1.65
N PRO A 58 -7.06 14.68 2.50
CA PRO A 58 -6.39 15.32 3.65
C PRO A 58 -5.74 14.34 4.66
N PRO A 59 -6.40 13.24 5.09
CA PRO A 59 -5.78 12.32 6.04
C PRO A 59 -4.56 11.61 5.44
N CYS A 60 -4.64 11.20 4.17
CA CYS A 60 -3.51 10.54 3.49
C CYS A 60 -2.34 11.50 3.30
N SER A 61 -2.62 12.74 2.90
CA SER A 61 -1.59 13.78 2.72
C SER A 61 -0.97 14.24 4.04
N SER A 62 -1.62 13.96 5.18
CA SER A 62 -1.08 14.20 6.52
C SER A 62 -0.26 13.02 7.05
N GLN A 63 -0.67 11.77 6.74
CA GLN A 63 0.01 10.55 7.20
C GLN A 63 1.34 10.28 6.48
N VAL A 64 1.34 10.38 5.14
CA VAL A 64 2.48 9.95 4.32
C VAL A 64 3.79 10.70 4.61
N PRO A 65 3.80 12.03 4.84
CA PRO A 65 5.01 12.75 5.22
C PRO A 65 5.73 12.13 6.43
N GLY A 66 5.00 11.61 7.42
CA GLY A 66 5.60 10.96 8.59
C GLY A 66 6.45 9.73 8.25
N TYR A 67 6.09 8.98 7.20
CA TYR A 67 6.91 7.86 6.71
C TYR A 67 8.16 8.34 5.97
N VAL A 68 8.05 9.45 5.22
CA VAL A 68 9.18 10.06 4.51
C VAL A 68 10.21 10.60 5.50
N GLU A 69 9.76 11.37 6.50
CA GLU A 69 10.61 11.98 7.52
C GLU A 69 11.33 10.94 8.39
N LYS A 70 10.71 9.77 8.59
CA LYS A 70 11.24 8.69 9.46
C LYS A 70 11.88 7.54 8.69
N ALA A 71 12.06 7.67 7.38
CA ALA A 71 12.55 6.59 6.54
C ALA A 71 13.93 6.06 6.99
N ASP A 72 14.83 6.93 7.45
CA ASP A 72 16.11 6.52 8.02
C ASP A 72 15.97 5.74 9.34
N ALA A 73 14.99 6.10 10.18
CA ALA A 73 14.72 5.37 11.42
C ALA A 73 14.13 3.97 11.13
N PHE A 74 13.26 3.86 10.13
CA PHE A 74 12.80 2.57 9.62
C PHE A 74 13.96 1.74 9.05
N LYS A 75 14.86 2.37 8.26
CA LYS A 75 16.07 1.72 7.73
C LYS A 75 16.96 1.18 8.85
N ALA A 76 17.13 1.95 9.93
CA ALA A 76 17.88 1.52 11.12
C ALA A 76 17.24 0.30 11.83
N LYS A 77 15.94 0.06 11.66
CA LYS A 77 15.21 -1.14 12.12
C LYS A 77 15.25 -2.31 11.12
N GLY A 78 16.06 -2.19 10.07
CA GLY A 78 16.26 -3.20 9.03
C GLY A 78 15.19 -3.19 7.93
N VAL A 79 14.40 -2.12 7.80
CA VAL A 79 13.44 -1.97 6.69
C VAL A 79 14.18 -1.57 5.41
N ASN A 80 14.02 -2.38 4.37
CA ASN A 80 14.61 -2.16 3.04
C ASN A 80 13.86 -1.08 2.24
N GLY A 81 12.53 -1.06 2.32
CA GLY A 81 11.71 -0.09 1.62
C GLY A 81 10.35 0.12 2.27
N ILE A 82 9.81 1.33 2.07
CA ILE A 82 8.47 1.74 2.44
C ILE A 82 7.70 2.01 1.15
N TYR A 83 6.56 1.34 0.95
CA TYR A 83 5.80 1.38 -0.29
C TYR A 83 4.41 1.95 0.00
N ILE A 84 4.18 3.19 -0.42
CA ILE A 84 2.89 3.87 -0.34
C ILE A 84 2.05 3.41 -1.53
N VAL A 85 0.91 2.76 -1.28
CA VAL A 85 0.03 2.20 -2.32
C VAL A 85 -1.31 2.93 -2.31
N ALA A 86 -1.70 3.47 -3.46
CA ALA A 86 -2.98 4.15 -3.64
C ALA A 86 -3.72 3.62 -4.87
N VAL A 87 -5.05 3.49 -4.76
CA VAL A 87 -5.94 3.20 -5.90
C VAL A 87 -6.19 4.50 -6.66
N ASN A 88 -5.18 4.88 -7.44
CA ASN A 88 -5.13 6.03 -8.33
C ASN A 88 -4.17 5.67 -9.47
N ASP A 89 -4.30 6.32 -10.63
CA ASP A 89 -3.35 6.12 -11.71
C ASP A 89 -1.96 6.70 -11.40
N GLN A 90 -0.95 6.25 -12.16
CA GLN A 90 0.44 6.62 -11.95
C GLN A 90 0.69 8.13 -12.05
N PHE A 91 -0.02 8.85 -12.91
CA PHE A 91 0.19 10.29 -13.08
C PHE A 91 -0.27 11.04 -11.83
N VAL A 92 -1.43 10.65 -11.27
CA VAL A 92 -1.94 11.21 -10.03
C VAL A 92 -1.02 10.88 -8.86
N VAL A 93 -0.58 9.63 -8.72
CA VAL A 93 0.33 9.22 -7.63
C VAL A 93 1.67 9.93 -7.72
N GLN A 94 2.23 10.10 -8.92
CA GLN A 94 3.48 10.83 -9.16
C GLN A 94 3.33 12.32 -8.79
N ALA A 95 2.29 12.99 -9.29
CA ALA A 95 2.04 14.39 -8.96
C ALA A 95 1.82 14.59 -7.45
N TRP A 96 1.20 13.62 -6.78
CA TRP A 96 1.02 13.67 -5.33
C TRP A 96 2.34 13.53 -4.57
N LYS A 97 3.21 12.58 -4.96
CA LYS A 97 4.57 12.45 -4.42
C LYS A 97 5.35 13.76 -4.53
N GLU A 98 5.32 14.39 -5.70
CA GLU A 98 5.97 15.68 -5.97
C GLU A 98 5.39 16.80 -5.10
N LYS A 99 4.05 16.86 -4.98
CA LYS A 99 3.35 17.84 -4.14
C LYS A 99 3.73 17.73 -2.66
N LEU A 100 3.91 16.50 -2.17
CA LEU A 100 4.36 16.23 -0.80
C LEU A 100 5.84 16.52 -0.59
N GLY A 101 6.62 16.76 -1.65
CA GLY A 101 8.08 16.89 -1.55
C GLY A 101 8.76 15.60 -1.10
N ALA A 102 8.14 14.44 -1.34
CA ALA A 102 8.63 13.15 -0.88
C ALA A 102 9.82 12.68 -1.74
N LYS A 103 11.05 12.95 -1.25
CA LYS A 103 12.31 12.72 -1.99
C LYS A 103 13.20 11.61 -1.44
N HIS A 104 12.77 10.90 -0.40
CA HIS A 104 13.59 9.86 0.22
C HIS A 104 13.69 8.61 -0.65
N GLU A 105 14.91 8.10 -0.87
CA GLU A 105 15.18 6.99 -1.80
C GLU A 105 14.48 5.66 -1.41
N ASN A 106 14.37 5.38 -0.11
CA ASN A 106 13.71 4.17 0.40
C ASN A 106 12.17 4.28 0.46
N VAL A 107 11.57 5.39 -0.02
CA VAL A 107 10.11 5.58 0.02
C VAL A 107 9.56 5.63 -1.41
N HIS A 108 8.81 4.59 -1.74
CA HIS A 108 8.24 4.32 -3.05
C HIS A 108 6.76 4.68 -3.06
N PHE A 109 6.28 5.24 -4.17
CA PHE A 109 4.88 5.58 -4.36
C PHE A 109 4.34 4.77 -5.53
N LEU A 110 3.45 3.84 -5.23
CA LEU A 110 2.95 2.85 -6.16
C LEU A 110 1.49 3.13 -6.52
N ALA A 111 1.20 3.17 -7.81
CA ALA A 111 -0.15 3.23 -8.34
C ALA A 111 -0.72 1.82 -8.53
N ASP A 112 -1.77 1.52 -7.77
CA ASP A 112 -2.67 0.38 -7.97
C ASP A 112 -3.88 0.85 -8.78
N ASP A 113 -3.61 1.23 -10.03
CA ASP A 113 -4.53 1.95 -10.91
C ASP A 113 -5.89 1.27 -11.11
N THR A 114 -5.90 -0.07 -11.11
CA THR A 114 -7.11 -0.89 -11.22
C THR A 114 -7.69 -1.31 -9.86
N GLY A 115 -6.92 -1.16 -8.77
CA GLY A 115 -7.27 -1.70 -7.45
C GLY A 115 -7.06 -3.21 -7.30
N ALA A 116 -6.45 -3.87 -8.30
CA ALA A 116 -6.31 -5.32 -8.32
C ALA A 116 -5.47 -5.86 -7.15
N PHE A 117 -4.40 -5.16 -6.77
CA PHE A 117 -3.60 -5.53 -5.60
C PHE A 117 -4.43 -5.35 -4.32
N THR A 118 -5.07 -4.20 -4.18
CA THR A 118 -5.90 -3.83 -3.02
C THR A 118 -7.05 -4.81 -2.81
N GLU A 119 -7.72 -5.23 -3.88
CA GLU A 119 -8.79 -6.23 -3.85
C GLU A 119 -8.25 -7.60 -3.45
N ALA A 120 -7.17 -8.07 -4.07
CA ALA A 120 -6.57 -9.35 -3.74
C ALA A 120 -5.98 -9.40 -2.32
N ALA A 121 -5.59 -8.25 -1.77
CA ALA A 121 -5.15 -8.08 -0.39
C ALA A 121 -6.31 -8.11 0.62
N GLY A 122 -7.57 -8.11 0.17
CA GLY A 122 -8.75 -7.99 1.03
C GLY A 122 -8.84 -6.63 1.74
N MET A 123 -8.27 -5.59 1.13
CA MET A 123 -8.22 -4.23 1.68
C MET A 123 -9.09 -3.24 0.90
N SER A 124 -9.81 -3.69 -0.13
CA SER A 124 -10.76 -2.87 -0.87
C SER A 124 -11.99 -2.51 -0.02
N PHE A 125 -12.46 -1.28 -0.11
CA PHE A 125 -13.76 -0.84 0.42
C PHE A 125 -14.48 0.04 -0.59
N ASP A 126 -15.81 0.07 -0.51
CA ASP A 126 -16.62 0.94 -1.35
C ASP A 126 -16.51 2.40 -0.88
N ALA A 127 -15.88 3.22 -1.71
CA ALA A 127 -15.78 4.66 -1.52
C ALA A 127 -16.43 5.41 -2.69
N SER A 128 -17.23 4.73 -3.52
CA SER A 128 -17.74 5.27 -4.78
C SER A 128 -18.56 6.55 -4.61
N GLY A 129 -19.31 6.66 -3.51
CA GLY A 129 -20.10 7.85 -3.17
C GLY A 129 -19.27 9.11 -2.82
N LEU A 130 -17.97 8.98 -2.56
CA LEU A 130 -17.08 10.10 -2.21
C LEU A 130 -15.90 10.25 -3.18
N LEU A 131 -15.32 9.14 -3.62
CA LEU A 131 -14.06 9.07 -4.37
C LEU A 131 -14.21 8.44 -5.77
N GLY A 132 -15.45 8.13 -6.18
CA GLY A 132 -15.84 7.69 -7.52
C GLY A 132 -15.72 6.19 -7.80
N ASN A 133 -14.89 5.47 -7.07
CA ASN A 133 -14.68 4.02 -7.19
C ASN A 133 -14.31 3.38 -5.85
N ASN A 134 -14.15 2.05 -5.82
CA ASN A 134 -13.59 1.35 -4.67
C ASN A 134 -12.14 1.80 -4.43
N ARG A 135 -11.75 1.88 -3.15
CA ARG A 135 -10.43 2.37 -2.72
C ARG A 135 -9.79 1.43 -1.71
N SER A 136 -8.53 1.70 -1.40
CA SER A 136 -7.79 0.96 -0.37
C SER A 136 -8.16 1.44 1.02
N SER A 137 -8.48 0.51 1.92
CA SER A 137 -8.57 0.80 3.35
C SER A 137 -7.26 1.39 3.83
N ARG A 138 -7.27 2.17 4.92
CA ARG A 138 -6.01 2.60 5.53
C ARG A 138 -5.41 1.44 6.32
N TYR A 139 -4.25 0.97 5.90
CA TYR A 139 -3.53 -0.11 6.58
C TYR A 139 -2.03 0.02 6.40
N VAL A 140 -1.30 -0.69 7.26
CA VAL A 140 0.14 -0.87 7.14
C VAL A 140 0.46 -2.35 7.35
N ALA A 141 1.11 -2.98 6.38
CA ALA A 141 1.61 -4.34 6.53
C ALA A 141 3.12 -4.32 6.71
N VAL A 142 3.61 -4.95 7.79
CA VAL A 142 5.02 -5.28 7.96
C VAL A 142 5.24 -6.63 7.29
N VAL A 143 6.20 -6.70 6.37
CA VAL A 143 6.42 -7.87 5.52
C VAL A 143 7.88 -8.26 5.58
N GLU A 144 8.18 -9.54 5.79
CA GLU A 144 9.53 -10.07 5.75
C GLU A 144 9.60 -11.19 4.71
N SER A 145 10.40 -10.98 3.65
CA SER A 145 10.59 -11.92 2.53
C SER A 145 9.26 -12.44 1.96
N GLY A 146 8.35 -11.52 1.67
CA GLY A 146 7.03 -11.79 1.09
C GLY A 146 5.97 -12.33 2.06
N LYS A 147 6.30 -12.51 3.35
CA LYS A 147 5.36 -12.93 4.41
C LYS A 147 4.99 -11.77 5.31
N VAL A 148 3.69 -11.58 5.52
CA VAL A 148 3.17 -10.58 6.44
C VAL A 148 3.48 -11.01 7.88
N THR A 149 4.20 -10.18 8.62
CA THR A 149 4.51 -10.40 10.05
C THR A 149 3.54 -9.64 10.94
N HIS A 150 3.03 -8.49 10.49
CA HIS A 150 2.03 -7.72 11.22
C HIS A 150 1.16 -6.89 10.26
N VAL A 151 -0.07 -6.57 10.69
CA VAL A 151 -0.99 -5.68 9.98
C VAL A 151 -1.59 -4.69 10.96
N PHE A 152 -1.35 -3.41 10.73
CA PHE A 152 -2.11 -2.31 11.32
C PHE A 152 -3.22 -1.95 10.35
N LYS A 153 -4.45 -1.83 10.83
CA LYS A 153 -5.58 -1.40 10.00
C LYS A 153 -6.43 -0.43 10.80
N GLU A 154 -6.81 0.68 10.18
CA GLU A 154 -7.81 1.56 10.78
C GLU A 154 -9.20 0.99 10.60
N ASP A 155 -10.05 1.16 11.60
CA ASP A 155 -11.47 0.79 11.52
C ASP A 155 -12.25 1.73 10.59
N GLU A 156 -11.81 3.00 10.49
CA GLU A 156 -12.45 4.03 9.69
C GLU A 156 -11.44 4.70 8.73
N ALA A 157 -11.86 4.93 7.48
CA ALA A 157 -11.02 5.54 6.45
C ALA A 157 -10.37 6.90 6.82
N PRO A 158 -11.03 7.84 7.54
CA PRO A 158 -10.41 9.11 7.92
C PRO A 158 -9.40 8.99 9.07
N SER A 159 -9.44 7.91 9.85
CA SER A 159 -8.56 7.74 11.02
C SER A 159 -7.11 7.58 10.61
N VAL A 160 -6.20 8.11 11.43
CA VAL A 160 -4.75 7.91 11.34
C VAL A 160 -4.24 7.71 12.76
N THR A 161 -4.27 6.47 13.23
CA THR A 161 -3.95 6.09 14.60
C THR A 161 -2.89 4.99 14.61
N VAL A 162 -3.29 3.73 14.54
CA VAL A 162 -2.43 2.54 14.50
C VAL A 162 -1.58 2.49 13.24
N THR A 163 -2.00 3.16 12.17
CA THR A 163 -1.24 3.30 10.91
C THR A 163 -0.35 4.54 10.87
N ALA A 164 -0.27 5.35 11.92
CA ALA A 164 0.68 6.46 11.96
C ALA A 164 2.13 5.94 11.95
N ALA A 165 3.04 6.67 11.29
CA ALA A 165 4.44 6.27 11.16
C ALA A 165 5.10 5.99 12.52
N ASP A 166 4.80 6.79 13.55
CA ASP A 166 5.33 6.58 14.91
C ASP A 166 4.81 5.31 15.56
N ALA A 167 3.52 4.99 15.39
CA ALA A 167 2.92 3.78 15.94
C ALA A 167 3.56 2.53 15.31
N VAL A 168 3.73 2.55 13.98
CA VAL A 168 4.36 1.46 13.24
C VAL A 168 5.84 1.34 13.61
N LEU A 169 6.59 2.44 13.64
CA LEU A 169 8.02 2.42 13.99
C LEU A 169 8.26 1.93 15.42
N GLY A 170 7.39 2.29 16.36
CA GLY A 170 7.46 1.85 17.76
C GLY A 170 7.20 0.34 17.94
N HIS A 171 6.57 -0.32 16.97
CA HIS A 171 6.37 -1.77 16.97
C HIS A 171 7.57 -2.56 16.42
N LEU A 172 8.41 -1.95 15.59
CA LEU A 172 9.57 -2.60 14.94
C LEU A 172 10.79 -2.73 15.86
#